data_AF-A0A7J6C1W6-F1
#
_entry.id   AF-A0A7J6C1W6-F1
#
_cell.length_a   1.000
_cell.length_b   1.000
_cell.length_c   1.000
_cell.angle_alpha   90.00
_cell.angle_beta   90.00
_cell.angle_gamma   90.00
#
_symmetry.space_group_name_H-M   'P 1'
#
loop_
_entity.id
_entity.type
_entity.pdbx_description
1 polymer ?
#
loop_
_entity_poly.entity_id
_entity_poly.type
_entity_poly.pdbx_seq_one_letter_code
_entity_poly.pdbx_strand_id
1 'polypeptide(L)'
;MATFEDYCVITQEDLEGIKDSISTQDLPSAINTIKEYLKKQDLVELNIGVTGESGSGKSTFVNAFRGLGDEEEGSAKTGVVETTTEPEVYLHPKYKNVKVWDLPGIGSPNFKADEYLKLVQFERYDFFIIIASDRFRECHTQLAKEIMRMGKTFYYVRSKTDMSIEAEKRKKNFDLKKTLDTIREDCENGLRKIGIEDPVVFLVSGWELGKYDLNVLQERMEMELPQHKRRVLMLALPNITLEINEKKKKALEEDIGIVALLSACVAAVPVPGLSIAVDLAIIAVEIEKYCHAFDLDKESLEKLCERYGRRIETVESLIKSAWYKGICTGSIITILRNRKTKIICACVQLSSEFWGSNQRVKMRLLCVFALVAVVGLVAGEEGARLLASKSLLNRYAVEGRDLTLQYSIYNVGTSAALEVELSDDSFPPEDFGIVSGMLNVKWDRIAPASNVSHTVVLRPLKAGYFNFTSASVSYLAQEGGQVVVGYTSAPGQGGILAQREFDRRFSPHYLDWAAFGVMTLPSIGIPLLLWYSSKRKYDSPKSKKN
;
A
#
# COMPACT_ATOMS: atom_id res chain seq x y z
N MET A 1 -22.88 -9.61 7.25
CA MET A 1 -22.36 -9.00 6.02
C MET A 1 -21.40 -7.92 6.48
N ALA A 2 -20.11 -8.23 6.54
CA ALA A 2 -19.08 -7.23 6.83
C ALA A 2 -18.81 -6.48 5.52
N THR A 3 -18.93 -5.15 5.56
CA THR A 3 -18.68 -4.26 4.43
C THR A 3 -17.19 -4.00 4.27
N PHE A 4 -16.79 -3.52 3.09
CA PHE A 4 -15.41 -3.25 2.67
C PHE A 4 -14.64 -2.27 3.59
N GLU A 5 -15.33 -1.63 4.55
CA GLU A 5 -14.80 -0.64 5.50
C GLU A 5 -14.16 -1.25 6.76
N ASP A 6 -14.39 -2.53 7.07
CA ASP A 6 -13.94 -3.12 8.36
C ASP A 6 -12.46 -3.53 8.42
N TYR A 7 -11.67 -3.40 7.34
CA TYR A 7 -10.37 -4.09 7.24
C TYR A 7 -9.20 -3.25 6.70
N CYS A 8 -9.25 -1.92 6.82
CA CYS A 8 -8.05 -1.08 6.77
C CYS A 8 -7.39 -1.03 8.15
N VAL A 9 -6.12 -1.46 8.24
CA VAL A 9 -5.35 -1.55 9.51
C VAL A 9 -5.05 -0.18 10.14
N ILE A 10 -5.28 0.92 9.42
CA ILE A 10 -5.29 2.28 9.99
C ILE A 10 -6.55 2.97 9.53
N THR A 11 -7.44 3.25 10.49
CA THR A 11 -8.63 4.06 10.26
C THR A 11 -8.27 5.54 10.26
N GLN A 12 -9.17 6.38 9.75
CA GLN A 12 -8.97 7.83 9.83
C GLN A 12 -8.94 8.33 11.29
N GLU A 13 -9.65 7.65 12.19
CA GLU A 13 -9.65 7.92 13.64
C GLU A 13 -8.29 7.62 14.27
N ASP A 14 -7.63 6.54 13.85
CA ASP A 14 -6.28 6.22 14.30
C ASP A 14 -5.27 7.29 13.87
N LEU A 15 -5.39 7.80 12.64
CA LEU A 15 -4.51 8.87 12.12
C LEU A 15 -4.67 10.18 12.91
N GLU A 16 -5.90 10.53 13.28
CA GLU A 16 -6.19 11.69 14.11
C GLU A 16 -5.64 11.51 15.54
N GLY A 17 -5.82 10.33 16.14
CA GLY A 17 -5.25 10.01 17.45
C GLY A 17 -3.72 10.05 17.48
N ILE A 18 -3.06 9.57 16.43
CA ILE A 18 -1.59 9.64 16.28
C ILE A 18 -1.14 11.10 16.19
N LYS A 19 -1.83 11.91 15.38
CA LYS A 19 -1.52 13.34 15.22
C LYS A 19 -1.60 14.08 16.55
N ASP A 20 -2.66 13.83 17.32
CA ASP A 20 -2.85 14.46 18.62
C ASP A 20 -1.78 14.03 19.63
N SER A 21 -1.45 12.73 19.66
CA SER A 21 -0.40 12.19 20.53
C SER A 21 0.99 12.74 20.23
N ILE A 22 1.32 13.00 18.97
CA ILE A 22 2.64 13.50 18.56
C ILE A 22 2.77 15.01 18.77
N SER A 23 1.66 15.74 18.72
CA SER A 23 1.64 17.21 18.81
C SER A 23 2.19 17.74 20.14
N THR A 24 2.23 16.92 21.19
CA THR A 24 2.70 17.29 22.54
C THR A 24 4.02 16.63 22.94
N GLN A 25 4.63 15.81 22.07
CA GLN A 25 5.83 15.01 22.40
C GLN A 25 7.12 15.65 21.83
N ASP A 26 8.27 15.33 22.44
CA ASP A 26 9.57 15.62 21.85
C ASP A 26 9.85 14.75 20.60
N LEU A 27 10.76 15.21 19.75
CA LEU A 27 11.05 14.59 18.45
C LEU A 27 11.42 13.09 18.56
N PRO A 28 12.35 12.65 19.44
CA PRO A 28 12.62 11.23 19.67
C PRO A 28 11.39 10.42 20.11
N SER A 29 10.62 10.91 21.08
CA SER A 29 9.42 10.23 21.59
C SER A 29 8.35 10.06 20.52
N ALA A 30 8.10 11.11 19.74
CA ALA A 30 7.17 11.08 18.60
C ALA A 30 7.57 10.02 17.56
N ILE A 31 8.87 9.96 17.22
CA ILE A 31 9.40 8.95 16.30
C ILE A 31 9.18 7.55 16.86
N ASN A 32 9.43 7.34 18.16
CA ASN A 32 9.24 6.02 18.77
C ASN A 32 7.76 5.60 18.77
N THR A 33 6.84 6.52 19.10
CA THR A 33 5.39 6.28 19.06
C THR A 33 4.95 5.83 17.66
N ILE A 34 5.41 6.49 16.60
CA ILE A 34 5.12 6.10 15.21
C ILE A 34 5.70 4.71 14.89
N LYS A 35 6.95 4.46 15.27
CA LYS A 35 7.59 3.14 15.06
C LYS A 35 6.83 2.02 15.76
N GLU A 36 6.39 2.24 16.99
CA GLU A 36 5.57 1.28 17.73
C GLU A 36 4.21 1.07 17.08
N TYR A 37 3.59 2.14 16.58
CA TYR A 37 2.32 2.07 15.87
C TYR A 37 2.42 1.21 14.60
N LEU A 38 3.45 1.46 13.77
CA LEU A 38 3.73 0.65 12.58
C LEU A 38 4.00 -0.83 12.93
N LYS A 39 4.62 -1.10 14.08
CA LYS A 39 4.85 -2.47 14.59
C LYS A 39 3.59 -3.12 15.17
N LYS A 40 2.61 -2.35 15.66
CA LYS A 40 1.34 -2.87 16.18
C LYS A 40 0.37 -3.34 15.08
N GLN A 41 0.65 -3.06 13.81
CA GLN A 41 -0.21 -3.46 12.69
C GLN A 41 -0.35 -4.99 12.52
N ASP A 42 0.55 -5.78 13.10
CA ASP A 42 0.58 -7.25 12.98
C ASP A 42 0.10 -7.99 14.25
N LEU A 43 -0.86 -7.42 15.01
CA LEU A 43 -1.35 -8.02 16.27
C LEU A 43 -2.31 -9.20 16.11
N VAL A 44 -2.68 -9.57 14.88
CA VAL A 44 -3.55 -10.73 14.64
C VAL A 44 -2.78 -12.00 14.95
N GLU A 45 -3.20 -12.70 16.01
CA GLU A 45 -2.66 -14.01 16.33
C GLU A 45 -3.19 -15.09 15.38
N LEU A 46 -2.28 -15.95 14.92
CA LEU A 46 -2.59 -17.12 14.11
C LEU A 46 -2.06 -18.37 14.84
N ASN A 47 -2.96 -19.28 15.18
CA ASN A 47 -2.63 -20.52 15.90
C ASN A 47 -2.84 -21.74 15.01
N ILE A 48 -1.76 -22.42 14.65
CA ILE A 48 -1.75 -23.57 13.74
C ILE A 48 -1.45 -24.83 14.55
N GLY A 49 -2.37 -25.80 14.55
CA GLY A 49 -2.15 -27.08 15.22
C GLY A 49 -1.58 -28.13 14.27
N VAL A 50 -0.37 -28.63 14.51
CA VAL A 50 0.26 -29.67 13.70
C VAL A 50 0.21 -31.01 14.45
N THR A 51 -0.45 -32.00 13.88
CA THR A 51 -0.70 -33.30 14.52
C THR A 51 -0.42 -34.45 13.54
N GLY A 52 -0.40 -35.69 14.02
CA GLY A 52 0.00 -36.86 13.25
C GLY A 52 0.80 -37.86 14.07
N GLU A 53 1.18 -38.97 13.47
CA GLU A 53 1.83 -40.06 14.20
C GLU A 53 3.26 -39.72 14.63
N SER A 54 3.78 -40.50 15.58
CA SER A 54 5.20 -40.45 15.89
C SER A 54 6.03 -40.86 14.67
N GLY A 55 7.11 -40.12 14.42
CA GLY A 55 7.97 -40.35 13.24
C GLY A 55 7.37 -39.92 11.91
N SER A 56 6.19 -39.28 11.87
CA SER A 56 5.59 -38.82 10.60
C SER A 56 6.25 -37.58 10.00
N GLY A 57 7.21 -36.97 10.71
CA GLY A 57 7.91 -35.76 10.27
C GLY A 57 7.23 -34.45 10.69
N LYS A 58 6.43 -34.48 11.77
CA LYS A 58 5.75 -33.28 12.30
C LYS A 58 6.72 -32.16 12.64
N SER A 59 7.70 -32.44 13.49
CA SER A 59 8.66 -31.44 13.95
C SER A 59 9.50 -30.89 12.79
N THR A 60 9.89 -31.73 11.82
CA THR A 60 10.52 -31.28 10.56
C THR A 60 9.61 -30.35 9.77
N PHE A 61 8.32 -30.65 9.65
CA PHE A 61 7.37 -29.75 8.99
C PHE A 61 7.20 -28.44 9.76
N VAL A 62 7.11 -28.47 11.09
CA VAL A 62 7.04 -27.27 11.94
C VAL A 62 8.25 -26.36 11.70
N ASN A 63 9.46 -26.93 11.64
CA ASN A 63 10.69 -26.19 11.36
C ASN A 63 10.67 -25.60 9.95
N ALA A 64 10.40 -26.43 8.95
CA ALA A 64 10.33 -26.03 7.55
C ALA A 64 9.28 -24.94 7.29
N PHE A 65 8.11 -25.05 7.91
CA PHE A 65 7.04 -24.07 7.82
C PHE A 65 7.46 -22.71 8.41
N ARG A 66 8.31 -22.72 9.45
CA ARG A 66 8.89 -21.52 10.08
C ARG A 66 10.17 -21.02 9.38
N GLY A 67 10.58 -21.67 8.29
CA GLY A 67 11.81 -21.34 7.55
C GLY A 67 13.11 -21.76 8.26
N LEU A 68 13.03 -22.58 9.31
CA LEU A 68 14.18 -23.04 10.09
C LEU A 68 14.66 -24.43 9.64
N GLY A 69 15.97 -24.67 9.73
CA GLY A 69 16.57 -26.00 9.64
C GLY A 69 16.42 -26.81 10.93
N ASP A 70 16.49 -28.14 10.83
CA ASP A 70 16.22 -29.05 11.96
C ASP A 70 17.24 -28.96 13.12
N GLU A 71 18.44 -28.46 12.85
CA GLU A 71 19.52 -28.32 13.85
C GLU A 71 19.71 -26.87 14.34
N GLU A 72 18.87 -25.94 13.88
CA GLU A 72 18.98 -24.53 14.26
C GLU A 72 18.44 -24.26 15.68
N GLU A 73 18.93 -23.19 16.30
CA GLU A 73 18.44 -22.77 17.61
C GLU A 73 16.96 -22.37 17.54
N GLY A 74 16.14 -22.92 18.44
CA GLY A 74 14.69 -22.69 18.46
C GLY A 74 13.89 -23.58 17.49
N SER A 75 14.53 -24.55 16.85
CA SER A 75 13.88 -25.62 16.09
C SER A 75 13.22 -26.66 17.00
N ALA A 76 12.09 -27.18 16.55
CA ALA A 76 11.42 -28.32 17.13
C ALA A 76 12.35 -29.54 17.02
N LYS A 77 12.57 -30.21 18.16
CA LYS A 77 13.49 -31.35 18.23
C LYS A 77 12.95 -32.50 17.37
N THR A 78 13.75 -32.94 16.41
CA THR A 78 13.41 -34.09 15.58
C THR A 78 13.94 -35.37 16.21
N GLY A 79 13.11 -36.41 16.24
CA GLY A 79 13.44 -37.68 16.87
C GLY A 79 12.67 -38.85 16.26
N VAL A 80 13.24 -40.06 16.36
CA VAL A 80 12.61 -41.31 15.90
C VAL A 80 11.53 -41.78 16.88
N VAL A 81 11.66 -41.41 18.15
CA VAL A 81 10.69 -41.70 19.23
C VAL A 81 9.81 -40.46 19.44
N GLU A 82 8.59 -40.67 19.95
CA GLU A 82 7.69 -39.57 20.31
C GLU A 82 8.39 -38.63 21.29
N THR A 83 8.69 -37.42 20.82
CA THR A 83 9.46 -36.43 21.58
C THR A 83 8.53 -35.45 22.31
N THR A 84 7.26 -35.38 21.89
CA THR A 84 6.27 -34.39 22.31
C THR A 84 5.12 -35.07 23.02
N THR A 85 5.08 -35.00 24.35
CA THR A 85 4.00 -35.57 25.20
C THR A 85 2.91 -34.55 25.53
N GLU A 86 3.21 -33.26 25.45
CA GLU A 86 2.30 -32.14 25.66
C GLU A 86 2.37 -31.18 24.47
N PRO A 87 1.29 -30.44 24.14
CA PRO A 87 1.32 -29.45 23.06
C PRO A 87 2.40 -28.39 23.28
N GLU A 88 3.38 -28.35 22.38
CA GLU A 88 4.49 -27.39 22.45
C GLU A 88 4.32 -26.28 21.42
N VAL A 89 4.54 -25.03 21.83
CA VAL A 89 4.39 -23.87 20.96
C VAL A 89 5.72 -23.43 20.38
N TYR A 90 5.75 -23.25 19.08
CA TYR A 90 6.88 -22.75 18.34
C TYR A 90 6.52 -21.44 17.64
N LEU A 91 7.10 -20.34 18.10
CA LEU A 91 6.87 -19.02 17.53
C LEU A 91 7.61 -18.87 16.21
N HIS A 92 7.01 -18.26 15.20
CA HIS A 92 7.74 -17.92 13.99
C HIS A 92 8.85 -16.90 14.32
N PRO A 93 10.10 -17.07 13.84
CA PRO A 93 11.23 -16.21 14.19
C PRO A 93 10.97 -14.71 13.92
N LYS A 94 10.43 -14.40 12.74
CA LYS A 94 10.11 -13.03 12.29
C LYS A 94 8.72 -12.54 12.73
N TYR A 95 7.70 -13.39 12.62
CA TYR A 95 6.30 -13.06 12.92
C TYR A 95 5.82 -13.75 14.21
N LYS A 96 6.17 -13.21 15.39
CA LYS A 96 5.90 -13.86 16.69
C LYS A 96 4.41 -14.12 17.00
N ASN A 97 3.52 -13.43 16.30
CA ASN A 97 2.06 -13.61 16.35
C ASN A 97 1.60 -14.89 15.62
N VAL A 98 2.45 -15.51 14.79
CA VAL A 98 2.22 -16.82 14.19
C VAL A 98 2.81 -17.90 15.10
N LYS A 99 1.90 -18.69 15.67
CA LYS A 99 2.20 -19.77 16.63
C LYS A 99 1.93 -21.10 15.96
N VAL A 100 2.98 -21.86 15.71
CA VAL A 100 2.88 -23.23 15.18
C VAL A 100 3.02 -24.19 16.36
N TRP A 101 2.01 -25.00 16.58
CA TRP A 101 1.98 -25.93 17.71
C TRP A 101 2.29 -27.34 17.24
N ASP A 102 3.33 -27.95 17.79
CA ASP A 102 3.58 -29.38 17.60
C ASP A 102 2.76 -30.16 18.63
N LEU A 103 1.81 -30.94 18.15
CA LEU A 103 0.85 -31.66 18.98
C LEU A 103 1.33 -33.09 19.20
N PRO A 104 1.02 -33.67 20.38
CA PRO A 104 1.41 -35.04 20.70
C PRO A 104 0.93 -36.04 19.66
N GLY A 105 1.73 -37.10 19.48
CA GLY A 105 1.54 -38.08 18.44
C GLY A 105 0.25 -38.86 18.60
N ILE A 106 -0.49 -39.04 17.51
CA ILE A 106 -1.65 -39.94 17.49
C ILE A 106 -1.20 -41.34 17.07
N GLY A 107 -1.53 -42.36 17.87
CA GLY A 107 -1.17 -43.75 17.57
C GLY A 107 -0.31 -44.47 18.62
N SER A 108 -0.07 -43.88 19.79
CA SER A 108 0.39 -44.67 20.94
C SER A 108 -0.75 -45.60 21.40
N PRO A 109 -0.45 -46.83 21.89
CA PRO A 109 -1.48 -47.80 22.30
C PRO A 109 -2.39 -47.32 23.45
N ASN A 110 -2.04 -46.20 24.11
CA ASN A 110 -2.83 -45.57 25.17
C ASN A 110 -3.67 -44.37 24.70
N PHE A 111 -3.79 -44.14 23.39
CA PHE A 111 -4.54 -43.01 22.84
C PHE A 111 -6.05 -43.12 23.14
N LYS A 112 -6.56 -42.20 23.96
CA LYS A 112 -7.99 -41.97 24.17
C LYS A 112 -8.37 -40.61 23.61
N ALA A 113 -9.26 -40.59 22.62
CA ALA A 113 -9.69 -39.37 21.93
C ALA A 113 -10.17 -38.29 22.91
N ASP A 114 -11.02 -38.63 23.88
CA ASP A 114 -11.58 -37.65 24.83
C ASP A 114 -10.53 -36.99 25.75
N GLU A 115 -9.49 -37.74 26.14
CA GLU A 115 -8.37 -37.20 26.93
C GLU A 115 -7.46 -36.32 26.05
N TYR A 116 -7.23 -36.73 24.80
CA TYR A 116 -6.47 -35.97 23.82
C TYR A 116 -7.14 -34.62 23.49
N LEU A 117 -8.47 -34.59 23.35
CA LEU A 117 -9.22 -33.36 23.09
C LEU A 117 -9.06 -32.33 24.21
N LYS A 118 -9.11 -32.80 25.47
CA LYS A 118 -8.92 -31.95 26.65
C LYS A 118 -7.49 -31.43 26.77
N LEU A 119 -6.50 -32.28 26.49
CA LEU A 119 -5.09 -31.93 26.54
C LEU A 119 -4.72 -30.87 25.48
N VAL A 120 -5.17 -31.08 24.24
CA VAL A 120 -4.80 -30.24 23.09
C VAL A 120 -5.59 -28.93 23.06
N GLN A 121 -6.79 -28.88 23.65
CA GLN A 121 -7.64 -27.68 23.68
C GLN A 121 -7.94 -27.14 22.27
N PHE A 122 -8.63 -27.96 21.46
CA PHE A 122 -8.84 -27.74 20.02
C PHE A 122 -9.42 -26.37 19.64
N GLU A 123 -10.16 -25.73 20.53
CA GLU A 123 -10.77 -24.41 20.30
C GLU A 123 -9.75 -23.31 19.99
N ARG A 124 -8.52 -23.43 20.53
CA ARG A 124 -7.47 -22.41 20.42
C ARG A 124 -6.88 -22.27 19.02
N TYR A 125 -7.03 -23.29 18.17
CA TYR A 125 -6.41 -23.33 16.86
C TYR A 125 -7.35 -22.80 15.80
N ASP A 126 -6.80 -22.08 14.83
CA ASP A 126 -7.53 -21.60 13.67
C ASP A 126 -7.82 -22.74 12.69
N PHE A 127 -6.83 -23.60 12.49
CA PHE A 127 -6.94 -24.81 11.69
C PHE A 127 -5.88 -25.83 12.10
N PHE A 128 -6.04 -27.05 11.59
CA PHE A 128 -5.14 -28.18 11.87
C PHE A 128 -4.43 -28.66 10.61
N ILE A 129 -3.20 -29.13 10.76
CA ILE A 129 -2.45 -29.84 9.73
C ILE A 129 -2.20 -31.26 10.26
N ILE A 130 -2.80 -32.26 9.58
CA ILE A 130 -2.64 -33.67 9.93
C ILE A 130 -1.54 -34.25 9.04
N ILE A 131 -0.40 -34.59 9.64
CA ILE A 131 0.79 -35.10 8.95
C ILE A 131 0.84 -36.63 9.07
N ALA A 132 0.83 -37.29 7.92
CA ALA A 132 0.90 -38.73 7.81
C ALA A 132 2.12 -39.19 7.00
N SER A 133 2.84 -40.19 7.55
CA SER A 133 3.89 -40.92 6.84
C SER A 133 3.40 -42.28 6.34
N ASP A 134 3.99 -42.76 5.26
CA ASP A 134 3.78 -44.06 4.63
C ASP A 134 2.34 -44.39 4.20
N ARG A 135 1.56 -45.04 5.06
CA ARG A 135 0.23 -45.61 4.75
C ARG A 135 -0.84 -44.93 5.57
N PHE A 136 -2.04 -44.85 4.98
CA PHE A 136 -3.22 -44.36 5.68
C PHE A 136 -3.59 -45.26 6.88
N ARG A 137 -3.85 -44.66 8.05
CA ARG A 137 -4.12 -45.37 9.32
C ARG A 137 -5.38 -44.83 10.01
N GLU A 138 -6.01 -45.69 10.82
CA GLU A 138 -7.28 -45.39 11.50
C GLU A 138 -7.19 -44.23 12.50
N CYS A 139 -6.03 -44.03 13.14
CA CYS A 139 -5.80 -42.92 14.07
C CYS A 139 -6.05 -41.53 13.44
N HIS A 140 -5.61 -41.33 12.18
CA HIS A 140 -5.82 -40.08 11.45
C HIS A 140 -7.32 -39.80 11.21
N THR A 141 -8.10 -40.86 11.08
CA THR A 141 -9.53 -40.81 10.74
C THR A 141 -10.38 -40.33 11.90
N GLN A 142 -10.08 -40.83 13.10
CA GLN A 142 -10.77 -40.46 14.33
C GLN A 142 -10.52 -38.99 14.63
N LEU A 143 -9.27 -38.55 14.43
CA LEU A 143 -8.89 -37.16 14.61
C LEU A 143 -9.56 -36.22 13.60
N ALA A 144 -9.57 -36.57 12.31
CA ALA A 144 -10.23 -35.76 11.28
C ALA A 144 -11.74 -35.61 11.53
N LYS A 145 -12.42 -36.70 11.89
CA LYS A 145 -13.85 -36.69 12.26
C LYS A 145 -14.13 -35.74 13.41
N GLU A 146 -13.27 -35.76 14.41
CA GLU A 146 -13.44 -34.94 15.61
C GLU A 146 -13.20 -33.46 15.34
N ILE A 147 -12.18 -33.11 14.54
CA ILE A 147 -11.93 -31.74 14.09
C ILE A 147 -13.13 -31.20 13.30
N MET A 148 -13.70 -32.02 12.41
CA MET A 148 -14.92 -31.67 11.67
C MET A 148 -16.13 -31.49 12.59
N ARG A 149 -16.30 -32.35 13.61
CA ARG A 149 -17.37 -32.23 14.61
C ARG A 149 -17.32 -30.89 15.35
N MET A 150 -16.12 -30.37 15.59
CA MET A 150 -15.87 -29.07 16.23
C MET A 150 -16.00 -27.88 15.26
N GLY A 151 -16.31 -28.09 13.99
CA GLY A 151 -16.46 -27.03 12.99
C GLY A 151 -15.14 -26.35 12.62
N LYS A 152 -14.00 -27.01 12.85
CA LYS A 152 -12.66 -26.51 12.51
C LYS A 152 -12.19 -27.12 11.18
N THR A 153 -11.36 -26.39 10.47
CA THR A 153 -10.77 -26.85 9.20
C THR A 153 -9.50 -27.65 9.47
N PHE A 154 -9.25 -28.69 8.67
CA PHE A 154 -7.99 -29.42 8.67
C PHE A 154 -7.44 -29.63 7.25
N TYR A 155 -6.12 -29.77 7.16
CA TYR A 155 -5.41 -30.10 5.93
C TYR A 155 -4.69 -31.43 6.11
N TYR A 156 -4.95 -32.39 5.24
CA TYR A 156 -4.27 -33.69 5.28
C TYR A 156 -3.00 -33.65 4.43
N VAL A 157 -1.86 -33.81 5.08
CA VAL A 157 -0.53 -33.67 4.49
C VAL A 157 0.22 -35.00 4.54
N ARG A 158 0.52 -35.55 3.36
CA ARG A 158 1.35 -36.74 3.21
C ARG A 158 2.81 -36.31 3.11
N SER A 159 3.57 -36.53 4.18
CA SER A 159 5.00 -36.20 4.26
C SER A 159 5.88 -37.26 3.59
N LYS A 160 7.21 -37.04 3.55
CA LYS A 160 8.18 -38.05 3.05
C LYS A 160 7.86 -38.54 1.64
N THR A 161 7.30 -37.67 0.80
CA THR A 161 6.95 -38.00 -0.59
C THR A 161 8.23 -38.33 -1.37
N ASP A 162 9.31 -37.60 -1.10
CA ASP A 162 10.66 -37.83 -1.63
C ASP A 162 11.15 -39.28 -1.42
N MET A 163 11.01 -39.82 -0.20
CA MET A 163 11.39 -41.22 0.10
C MET A 163 10.57 -42.23 -0.72
N SER A 164 9.27 -41.97 -0.88
CA SER A 164 8.37 -42.84 -1.65
C SER A 164 8.74 -42.82 -3.13
N ILE A 165 9.04 -41.63 -3.66
CA ILE A 165 9.52 -41.47 -5.04
C ILE A 165 10.88 -42.15 -5.25
N GLU A 166 11.83 -41.99 -4.32
CA GLU A 166 13.15 -42.59 -4.42
C GLU A 166 13.09 -44.13 -4.38
N ALA A 167 12.16 -44.70 -3.62
CA ALA A 167 11.90 -46.13 -3.62
C ALA A 167 11.34 -46.60 -4.99
N GLU A 168 10.42 -45.84 -5.59
CA GLU A 168 9.79 -46.18 -6.87
C GLU A 168 10.72 -46.00 -8.08
N LYS A 169 11.68 -45.05 -8.03
CA LYS A 169 12.72 -44.87 -9.06
C LYS A 169 13.56 -46.13 -9.32
N ARG A 170 13.62 -47.07 -8.37
CA ARG A 170 14.33 -48.35 -8.53
C ARG A 170 13.66 -49.28 -9.55
N LYS A 171 12.41 -49.00 -9.95
CA LYS A 171 11.68 -49.78 -10.94
C LYS A 171 12.01 -49.31 -12.36
N LYS A 172 12.10 -50.25 -13.31
CA LYS A 172 12.44 -49.97 -14.73
C LYS A 172 11.46 -49.01 -15.44
N ASN A 173 10.19 -49.01 -15.07
CA ASN A 173 9.13 -48.21 -15.71
C ASN A 173 8.61 -47.11 -14.76
N PHE A 174 9.53 -46.38 -14.12
CA PHE A 174 9.17 -45.30 -13.20
C PHE A 174 8.48 -44.14 -13.95
N ASP A 175 7.31 -43.75 -13.45
CA ASP A 175 6.61 -42.54 -13.87
C ASP A 175 6.26 -41.73 -12.61
N LEU A 176 6.81 -40.51 -12.54
CA LEU A 176 6.64 -39.62 -11.38
C LEU A 176 5.17 -39.27 -11.16
N LYS A 177 4.45 -38.88 -12.22
CA LYS A 177 3.08 -38.40 -12.12
C LYS A 177 2.15 -39.52 -11.68
N LYS A 178 2.26 -40.69 -12.31
CA LYS A 178 1.49 -41.89 -11.94
C LYS A 178 1.74 -42.30 -10.50
N THR A 179 2.99 -42.22 -10.04
CA THR A 179 3.33 -42.55 -8.65
C THR A 179 2.68 -41.59 -7.66
N LEU A 180 2.76 -40.27 -7.93
CA LEU A 180 2.12 -39.25 -7.09
C LEU A 180 0.59 -39.43 -7.08
N ASP A 181 -0.01 -39.66 -8.23
CA ASP A 181 -1.46 -39.88 -8.36
C ASP A 181 -1.90 -41.15 -7.59
N THR A 182 -1.11 -42.22 -7.64
CA THR A 182 -1.38 -43.45 -6.87
C THR A 182 -1.32 -43.21 -5.36
N ILE A 183 -0.30 -42.48 -4.88
CA ILE A 183 -0.17 -42.14 -3.45
C ILE A 183 -1.34 -41.26 -3.00
N ARG A 184 -1.72 -40.28 -3.84
CA ARG A 184 -2.84 -39.39 -3.56
C ARG A 184 -4.15 -40.16 -3.49
N GLU A 185 -4.43 -40.99 -4.48
CA GLU A 185 -5.65 -41.82 -4.54
C GLU A 185 -5.76 -42.78 -3.35
N ASP A 186 -4.65 -43.39 -2.89
CA ASP A 186 -4.65 -44.23 -1.69
C ASP A 186 -5.08 -43.44 -0.43
N CYS A 187 -4.54 -42.23 -0.25
CA CYS A 187 -4.89 -41.36 0.86
C CYS A 187 -6.34 -40.85 0.78
N GLU A 188 -6.77 -40.42 -0.41
CA GLU A 188 -8.14 -39.96 -0.66
C GLU A 188 -9.15 -41.09 -0.42
N ASN A 189 -8.88 -42.31 -0.90
CA ASN A 189 -9.72 -43.47 -0.64
C ASN A 189 -9.78 -43.81 0.85
N GLY A 190 -8.68 -43.62 1.57
CA GLY A 190 -8.64 -43.67 3.03
C GLY A 190 -9.66 -42.71 3.65
N LEU A 191 -9.60 -41.43 3.26
CA LEU A 191 -10.48 -40.35 3.75
C LEU A 191 -11.96 -40.55 3.36
N ARG A 192 -12.24 -41.01 2.12
CA ARG A 192 -13.59 -41.29 1.63
C ARG A 192 -14.32 -42.34 2.45
N LYS A 193 -13.61 -43.39 2.90
CA LYS A 193 -14.18 -44.47 3.75
C LYS A 193 -14.74 -43.96 5.08
N ILE A 194 -14.39 -42.75 5.48
CA ILE A 194 -14.72 -42.17 6.80
C ILE A 194 -15.88 -41.17 6.68
N GLY A 195 -16.36 -40.89 5.47
CA GLY A 195 -17.47 -39.98 5.20
C GLY A 195 -17.06 -38.59 4.71
N ILE A 196 -15.81 -38.41 4.27
CA ILE A 196 -15.38 -37.18 3.58
C ILE A 196 -15.66 -37.36 2.09
N GLU A 197 -16.63 -36.62 1.54
CA GLU A 197 -17.09 -36.79 0.16
C GLU A 197 -16.02 -36.40 -0.87
N ASP A 198 -15.26 -35.33 -0.60
CA ASP A 198 -14.21 -34.80 -1.50
C ASP A 198 -12.93 -34.45 -0.72
N PRO A 199 -12.11 -35.45 -0.35
CA PRO A 199 -10.90 -35.21 0.41
C PRO A 199 -9.80 -34.61 -0.47
N VAL A 200 -9.17 -33.54 0.03
CA VAL A 200 -7.98 -32.95 -0.59
C VAL A 200 -6.73 -33.39 0.18
N VAL A 201 -5.79 -34.02 -0.51
CA VAL A 201 -4.53 -34.51 0.05
C VAL A 201 -3.36 -33.76 -0.56
N PHE A 202 -2.48 -33.23 0.30
CA PHE A 202 -1.28 -32.50 -0.11
C PHE A 202 -0.05 -33.38 0.08
N LEU A 203 0.66 -33.67 -1.01
CA LEU A 203 1.93 -34.40 -0.98
C LEU A 203 3.06 -33.41 -0.76
N VAL A 204 3.85 -33.57 0.31
CA VAL A 204 4.97 -32.68 0.63
C VAL A 204 6.24 -33.45 0.95
N SER A 205 7.37 -32.75 0.83
CA SER A 205 8.67 -33.18 1.37
C SER A 205 9.14 -32.11 2.35
N GLY A 206 9.53 -32.54 3.56
CA GLY A 206 10.09 -31.62 4.57
C GLY A 206 11.48 -31.11 4.19
N TRP A 207 12.19 -31.80 3.29
CA TRP A 207 13.53 -31.43 2.84
C TRP A 207 13.51 -30.63 1.52
N GLU A 208 12.52 -30.88 0.67
CA GLU A 208 12.38 -30.23 -0.64
C GLU A 208 11.09 -29.41 -0.71
N LEU A 209 11.05 -28.29 0.02
CA LEU A 209 9.85 -27.45 0.15
C LEU A 209 9.35 -26.86 -1.17
N GLY A 210 10.22 -26.69 -2.18
CA GLY A 210 9.85 -26.15 -3.49
C GLY A 210 9.26 -27.14 -4.47
N LYS A 211 9.05 -28.40 -4.05
CA LYS A 211 8.48 -29.44 -4.90
C LYS A 211 7.11 -29.89 -4.38
N TYR A 212 6.37 -30.58 -5.25
CA TYR A 212 5.06 -31.18 -4.95
C TYR A 212 4.00 -30.12 -4.56
N ASP A 213 3.18 -30.39 -3.55
CA ASP A 213 1.93 -29.67 -3.30
C ASP A 213 2.03 -28.59 -2.21
N LEU A 214 3.23 -28.23 -1.74
CA LEU A 214 3.36 -27.27 -0.63
C LEU A 214 2.80 -25.88 -1.00
N ASN A 215 3.02 -25.40 -2.23
CA ASN A 215 2.42 -24.14 -2.69
C ASN A 215 0.90 -24.23 -2.72
N VAL A 216 0.35 -25.35 -3.21
CA VAL A 216 -1.10 -25.56 -3.30
C VAL A 216 -1.73 -25.62 -1.90
N LEU A 217 -1.04 -26.24 -0.93
CA LEU A 217 -1.43 -26.23 0.47
C LEU A 217 -1.50 -24.79 1.02
N GLN A 218 -0.50 -23.97 0.72
CA GLN A 218 -0.47 -22.56 1.13
C GLN A 218 -1.63 -21.77 0.54
N GLU A 219 -1.88 -21.91 -0.76
CA GLU A 219 -3.01 -21.24 -1.44
C GLU A 219 -4.35 -21.63 -0.85
N ARG A 220 -4.52 -22.92 -0.51
CA ARG A 220 -5.74 -23.39 0.14
C ARG A 220 -5.92 -22.76 1.51
N MET A 221 -4.85 -22.74 2.33
CA MET A 221 -4.88 -22.10 3.64
C MET A 221 -5.22 -20.61 3.54
N GLU A 222 -4.66 -19.92 2.55
CA GLU A 222 -4.98 -18.52 2.29
C GLU A 222 -6.47 -18.33 1.94
N MET A 223 -7.01 -19.12 1.02
CA MET A 223 -8.41 -19.01 0.58
C MET A 223 -9.41 -19.24 1.72
N GLU A 224 -9.16 -20.22 2.58
CA GLU A 224 -10.07 -20.62 3.66
C GLU A 224 -9.96 -19.73 4.91
N LEU A 225 -8.85 -19.01 5.09
CA LEU A 225 -8.68 -18.10 6.21
C LEU A 225 -9.40 -16.75 6.01
N PRO A 226 -9.92 -16.15 7.10
CA PRO A 226 -10.37 -14.75 7.10
C PRO A 226 -9.26 -13.80 6.63
N GLN A 227 -9.64 -12.70 5.96
CA GLN A 227 -8.70 -11.77 5.31
C GLN A 227 -7.54 -11.29 6.22
N HIS A 228 -7.86 -10.94 7.47
CA HIS A 228 -6.87 -10.46 8.45
C HIS A 228 -5.84 -11.53 8.86
N LYS A 229 -6.23 -12.82 8.86
CA LYS A 229 -5.32 -13.96 9.14
C LYS A 229 -4.57 -14.43 7.91
N ARG A 230 -5.21 -14.33 6.74
CA ARG A 230 -4.60 -14.64 5.43
C ARG A 230 -3.33 -13.83 5.22
N ARG A 231 -3.37 -12.53 5.47
CA ARG A 231 -2.24 -11.64 5.27
C ARG A 231 -1.05 -12.00 6.16
N VAL A 232 -1.32 -12.27 7.44
CA VAL A 232 -0.29 -12.70 8.42
C VAL A 232 0.32 -14.04 8.00
N LEU A 233 -0.51 -15.02 7.62
CA LEU A 233 -0.02 -16.30 7.11
C LEU A 233 0.88 -16.09 5.89
N MET A 234 0.41 -15.36 4.89
CA MET A 234 1.10 -15.14 3.61
C MET A 234 2.48 -14.49 3.81
N LEU A 235 2.59 -13.51 4.72
CA LEU A 235 3.88 -12.89 5.06
C LEU A 235 4.83 -13.84 5.81
N ALA A 236 4.29 -14.71 6.66
CA ALA A 236 5.06 -15.67 7.46
C ALA A 236 5.49 -16.93 6.70
N LEU A 237 4.89 -17.23 5.55
CA LEU A 237 5.28 -18.41 4.77
C LEU A 237 6.70 -18.27 4.19
N PRO A 238 7.46 -19.36 4.06
CA PRO A 238 8.82 -19.33 3.51
C PRO A 238 8.85 -18.94 2.02
N ASN A 239 9.90 -18.21 1.61
CA ASN A 239 10.09 -17.68 0.25
C ASN A 239 10.58 -18.75 -0.74
N ILE A 240 9.72 -19.72 -1.05
CA ILE A 240 10.13 -20.92 -1.82
C ILE A 240 9.95 -20.74 -3.32
N THR A 241 8.90 -20.04 -3.76
CA THR A 241 8.56 -19.88 -5.18
C THR A 241 8.36 -18.43 -5.57
N LEU A 242 8.50 -18.17 -6.87
CA LEU A 242 8.29 -16.83 -7.43
C LEU A 242 6.87 -16.33 -7.18
N GLU A 243 5.88 -17.21 -7.25
CA GLU A 243 4.47 -16.86 -7.02
C GLU A 243 4.21 -16.37 -5.59
N ILE A 244 4.78 -17.04 -4.57
CA ILE A 244 4.72 -16.58 -3.18
C ILE A 244 5.37 -15.20 -3.04
N ASN A 245 6.54 -15.02 -3.67
CA ASN A 245 7.26 -13.75 -3.62
C ASN A 245 6.46 -12.61 -4.29
N GLU A 246 5.77 -12.87 -5.41
CA GLU A 246 4.90 -11.90 -6.06
C GLU A 246 3.67 -11.54 -5.22
N LYS A 247 3.06 -12.52 -4.54
CA LYS A 247 1.95 -12.29 -3.60
C LYS A 247 2.40 -11.43 -2.40
N LYS A 248 3.55 -11.75 -1.79
CA LYS A 248 4.17 -10.94 -0.74
C LYS A 248 4.44 -9.52 -1.19
N LYS A 249 5.03 -9.36 -2.38
CA LYS A 249 5.29 -8.05 -2.97
C LYS A 249 4.01 -7.23 -3.08
N LYS A 250 2.95 -7.81 -3.65
CA LYS A 250 1.66 -7.12 -3.82
C LYS A 250 1.05 -6.67 -2.49
N ALA A 251 1.08 -7.53 -1.48
CA ALA A 251 0.57 -7.18 -0.15
C ALA A 251 1.37 -6.07 0.53
N LEU A 252 2.70 -6.04 0.35
CA LEU A 252 3.56 -4.97 0.84
C LEU A 252 3.37 -3.67 0.04
N GLU A 253 3.07 -3.75 -1.26
CA GLU A 253 2.75 -2.57 -2.08
C GLU A 253 1.44 -1.88 -1.64
N GLU A 254 0.46 -2.64 -1.16
CA GLU A 254 -0.78 -2.09 -0.60
C GLU A 254 -0.53 -1.23 0.66
N ASP A 255 0.51 -1.54 1.44
CA ASP A 255 0.88 -0.77 2.64
C ASP A 255 1.48 0.60 2.33
N ILE A 256 2.08 0.76 1.14
CA ILE A 256 2.78 2.00 0.75
C ILE A 256 1.82 3.20 0.81
N GLY A 257 0.57 3.03 0.39
CA GLY A 257 -0.43 4.10 0.41
C GLY A 257 -0.78 4.54 1.84
N ILE A 258 -0.91 3.57 2.75
CA ILE A 258 -1.24 3.81 4.16
C ILE A 258 -0.07 4.55 4.85
N VAL A 259 1.15 4.09 4.61
CA VAL A 259 2.37 4.67 5.17
C VAL A 259 2.61 6.08 4.62
N ALA A 260 2.34 6.32 3.34
CA ALA A 260 2.43 7.64 2.72
C ALA A 260 1.38 8.62 3.30
N LEU A 261 0.17 8.13 3.58
CA LEU A 261 -0.87 8.92 4.23
C LEU A 261 -0.46 9.33 5.65
N LEU A 262 0.11 8.39 6.43
CA LEU A 262 0.64 8.68 7.76
C LEU A 262 1.75 9.75 7.71
N SER A 263 2.70 9.61 6.77
CA SER A 263 3.74 10.63 6.52
C SER A 263 3.13 12.01 6.24
N ALA A 264 2.10 12.08 5.39
CA ALA A 264 1.40 13.34 5.08
C ALA A 264 0.68 13.93 6.30
N CYS A 265 0.04 13.10 7.13
CA CYS A 265 -0.60 13.54 8.38
C CYS A 265 0.40 14.14 9.36
N VAL A 266 1.58 13.52 9.50
CA VAL A 266 2.66 14.02 10.38
C VAL A 266 3.26 15.32 9.84
N ALA A 267 3.37 15.48 8.52
CA ALA A 267 3.85 16.70 7.90
C ALA A 267 2.94 17.93 8.17
N ALA A 268 1.68 17.71 8.56
CA ALA A 268 0.77 18.78 8.96
C ALA A 268 1.00 19.29 10.39
N VAL A 269 1.87 18.63 11.18
CA VAL A 269 2.21 19.03 12.55
C VAL A 269 3.31 20.11 12.51
N PRO A 270 3.12 21.29 13.13
CA PRO A 270 4.04 22.43 13.02
C PRO A 270 5.28 22.29 13.93
N VAL A 271 6.02 21.18 13.81
CA VAL A 271 7.26 20.91 14.55
C VAL A 271 8.45 20.90 13.56
N PRO A 272 9.42 21.82 13.70
CA PRO A 272 10.58 21.87 12.81
C PRO A 272 11.36 20.54 12.76
N GLY A 273 11.66 20.06 11.56
CA GLY A 273 12.45 18.83 11.35
C GLY A 273 11.71 17.50 11.56
N LEU A 274 10.49 17.52 12.12
CA LEU A 274 9.70 16.31 12.41
C LEU A 274 9.34 15.52 11.14
N SER A 275 8.82 16.20 10.11
CA SER A 275 8.44 15.54 8.85
C SER A 275 9.59 14.75 8.22
N ILE A 276 10.77 15.38 8.08
CA ILE A 276 11.93 14.72 7.48
C ILE A 276 12.42 13.55 8.34
N ALA A 277 12.49 13.74 9.66
CA ALA A 277 12.95 12.70 10.57
C ALA A 277 12.00 11.49 10.60
N VAL A 278 10.69 11.76 10.56
CA VAL A 278 9.65 10.73 10.51
C VAL A 278 9.66 10.02 9.16
N ASP A 279 9.77 10.73 8.04
CA ASP A 279 9.87 10.09 6.72
C ASP A 279 11.07 9.15 6.64
N LEU A 280 12.24 9.57 7.16
CA LEU A 280 13.42 8.72 7.23
C LEU A 280 13.21 7.50 8.14
N ALA A 281 12.53 7.67 9.28
CA ALA A 281 12.23 6.59 10.20
C ALA A 281 11.23 5.59 9.60
N ILE A 282 10.19 6.08 8.93
CA ILE A 282 9.20 5.30 8.20
C ILE A 282 9.88 4.47 7.10
N ILE A 283 10.69 5.11 6.25
CA ILE A 283 11.42 4.42 5.18
C ILE A 283 12.34 3.34 5.78
N ALA A 284 13.01 3.63 6.89
CA ALA A 284 13.87 2.65 7.54
C ALA A 284 13.10 1.41 8.01
N VAL A 285 11.96 1.62 8.69
CA VAL A 285 11.09 0.54 9.19
C VAL A 285 10.51 -0.29 8.03
N GLU A 286 10.05 0.34 6.96
CA GLU A 286 9.49 -0.37 5.81
C GLU A 286 10.55 -1.18 5.05
N ILE A 287 11.76 -0.63 4.88
CA ILE A 287 12.85 -1.41 4.25
C ILE A 287 13.23 -2.60 5.12
N GLU A 288 13.29 -2.43 6.44
CA GLU A 288 13.54 -3.53 7.38
C GLU A 288 12.46 -4.61 7.26
N LYS A 289 11.18 -4.21 7.20
CA LYS A 289 10.03 -5.10 6.95
C LYS A 289 10.18 -5.87 5.64
N TYR A 290 10.56 -5.20 4.55
CA TYR A 290 10.78 -5.84 3.25
C TYR A 290 11.96 -6.81 3.27
N CYS A 291 13.08 -6.43 3.90
CA CYS A 291 14.22 -7.31 4.07
C CYS A 291 13.85 -8.59 4.84
N HIS A 292 13.06 -8.45 5.91
CA HIS A 292 12.58 -9.61 6.66
C HIS A 292 11.59 -10.48 5.88
N ALA A 293 10.62 -9.87 5.19
CA ALA A 293 9.61 -10.59 4.44
C ALA A 293 10.20 -11.46 3.30
N PHE A 294 11.30 -11.00 2.68
CA PHE A 294 11.99 -11.66 1.57
C PHE A 294 13.28 -12.40 1.99
N ASP A 295 13.57 -12.54 3.29
CA ASP A 295 14.80 -13.20 3.80
C ASP A 295 16.10 -12.59 3.25
N LEU A 296 16.10 -11.27 3.04
CA LEU A 296 17.25 -10.49 2.57
C LEU A 296 17.97 -9.76 3.71
N ASP A 297 17.61 -10.02 4.96
CA ASP A 297 18.37 -9.58 6.12
C ASP A 297 19.68 -10.38 6.27
N LYS A 298 20.63 -9.78 7.00
CA LYS A 298 21.99 -10.31 7.13
C LYS A 298 22.00 -11.74 7.69
N GLU A 299 21.22 -12.01 8.74
CA GLU A 299 21.13 -13.32 9.38
C GLU A 299 20.61 -14.38 8.41
N SER A 300 19.55 -14.06 7.66
CA SER A 300 18.96 -14.96 6.67
C SER A 300 19.92 -15.26 5.51
N LEU A 301 20.67 -14.25 5.05
CA LEU A 301 21.69 -14.42 4.00
C LEU A 301 22.87 -15.26 4.47
N GLU A 302 23.33 -15.08 5.72
CA GLU A 302 24.38 -15.89 6.34
C GLU A 302 23.95 -17.36 6.41
N LYS A 303 22.73 -17.62 6.92
CA LYS A 303 22.13 -18.97 6.95
C LYS A 303 22.02 -19.60 5.57
N LEU A 304 21.60 -18.83 4.57
CA LEU A 304 21.53 -19.30 3.19
C LEU A 304 22.92 -19.68 2.66
N CYS A 305 23.93 -18.87 2.96
CA CYS A 305 25.32 -19.11 2.57
C CYS A 305 25.88 -20.37 3.22
N GLU A 306 25.63 -20.58 4.51
CA GLU A 306 26.01 -21.79 5.24
C GLU A 306 25.36 -23.03 4.65
N ARG A 307 24.04 -22.98 4.42
CA ARG A 307 23.27 -24.11 3.86
C ARG A 307 23.78 -24.58 2.49
N TYR A 308 24.21 -23.66 1.64
CA TYR A 308 24.70 -23.97 0.29
C TYR A 308 26.23 -23.94 0.16
N GLY A 309 26.97 -23.77 1.27
CA GLY A 309 28.43 -23.70 1.27
C GLY A 309 29.01 -22.58 0.40
N ARG A 310 28.33 -21.42 0.32
CA ARG A 310 28.76 -20.26 -0.48
C ARG A 310 29.27 -19.13 0.41
N ARG A 311 30.08 -18.24 -0.16
CA ARG A 311 30.51 -17.01 0.53
C ARG A 311 29.44 -15.94 0.39
N ILE A 312 29.23 -15.16 1.45
CA ILE A 312 28.25 -14.07 1.50
C ILE A 312 28.49 -13.06 0.37
N GLU A 313 29.75 -12.71 0.10
CA GLU A 313 30.19 -11.80 -0.98
C GLU A 313 29.63 -12.19 -2.36
N THR A 314 29.51 -13.51 -2.63
CA THR A 314 28.97 -14.01 -3.90
C THR A 314 27.48 -13.73 -4.00
N VAL A 315 26.73 -13.98 -2.92
CA VAL A 315 25.28 -13.75 -2.87
C VAL A 315 24.99 -12.25 -2.91
N GLU A 316 25.74 -11.46 -2.15
CA GLU A 316 25.69 -10.00 -2.15
C GLU A 316 25.84 -9.38 -3.54
N SER A 317 26.76 -9.91 -4.35
CA SER A 317 26.99 -9.42 -5.72
C SER A 317 25.80 -9.61 -6.65
N LEU A 318 24.93 -10.58 -6.35
CA LEU A 318 23.72 -10.88 -7.13
C LEU A 318 22.54 -9.99 -6.71
N ILE A 319 22.58 -9.44 -5.49
CA ILE A 319 21.51 -8.62 -4.94
C ILE A 319 21.70 -7.18 -5.43
N LYS A 320 20.75 -6.70 -6.24
CA LYS A 320 20.76 -5.31 -6.76
C LYS A 320 20.58 -4.24 -5.67
N SER A 321 20.02 -4.63 -4.53
CA SER A 321 19.66 -3.73 -3.44
C SER A 321 20.65 -3.83 -2.28
N ALA A 322 21.29 -2.71 -1.92
CA ALA A 322 22.28 -2.66 -0.84
C ALA A 322 21.71 -2.67 0.59
N TRP A 323 20.43 -3.05 0.78
CA TRP A 323 19.72 -2.91 2.06
C TRP A 323 20.22 -3.87 3.16
N TYR A 324 20.84 -4.98 2.78
CA TYR A 324 21.39 -5.99 3.70
C TYR A 324 22.58 -5.49 4.54
N LYS A 325 23.22 -4.36 4.17
CA LYS A 325 24.38 -3.77 4.88
C LYS A 325 24.01 -2.96 6.13
N GLY A 326 22.74 -2.91 6.48
CA GLY A 326 22.22 -2.13 7.60
C GLY A 326 21.65 -0.79 7.15
N ILE A 327 20.51 -0.44 7.74
CA ILE A 327 19.72 0.73 7.38
C ILE A 327 20.03 1.84 8.38
N CYS A 328 21.00 2.69 8.04
CA CYS A 328 21.26 3.93 8.76
C CYS A 328 20.62 5.10 7.99
N THR A 329 20.21 6.16 8.71
CA THR A 329 19.70 7.41 8.12
C THR A 329 20.66 7.98 7.06
N GLY A 330 21.97 7.90 7.29
CA GLY A 330 22.99 8.30 6.32
C GLY A 330 23.03 7.45 5.04
N SER A 331 22.77 6.15 5.12
CA SER A 331 22.67 5.24 3.96
C SER A 331 21.44 5.56 3.12
N ILE A 332 20.30 5.82 3.76
CA ILE A 332 19.06 6.23 3.09
C ILE A 332 19.27 7.54 2.34
N ILE A 333 19.85 8.55 2.99
CA ILE A 333 20.12 9.86 2.37
C ILE A 333 21.05 9.71 1.15
N THR A 334 22.10 8.89 1.26
CA THR A 334 23.04 8.65 0.17
C THR A 334 22.36 7.95 -1.02
N ILE A 335 21.47 6.99 -0.76
CA ILE A 335 20.72 6.28 -1.79
C ILE A 335 19.68 7.19 -2.45
N LEU A 336 18.95 7.98 -1.66
CA LEU A 336 18.02 8.99 -2.17
C LEU A 336 18.76 9.99 -3.07
N ARG A 337 19.97 10.39 -2.69
CA ARG A 337 20.85 11.28 -3.48
C ARG A 337 21.29 10.64 -4.80
N ASN A 338 21.69 9.37 -4.78
CA ASN A 338 22.14 8.63 -5.97
C ASN A 338 20.99 8.22 -6.91
N ARG A 339 19.77 8.06 -6.39
CA ARG A 339 18.57 7.76 -7.18
C ARG A 339 17.83 9.00 -7.67
N LYS A 340 18.28 10.24 -7.35
CA LYS A 340 17.64 11.50 -7.79
C LYS A 340 17.33 11.54 -9.29
N THR A 341 18.19 11.00 -10.16
CA THR A 341 17.97 10.98 -11.62
C THR A 341 16.85 10.01 -12.07
N LYS A 342 16.56 8.95 -11.29
CA LYS A 342 15.52 7.96 -11.61
C LYS A 342 14.22 8.16 -10.83
N ILE A 343 14.27 8.71 -9.62
CA ILE A 343 13.08 9.03 -8.81
C ILE A 343 12.29 10.17 -9.44
N ILE A 344 12.95 11.19 -10.01
CA ILE A 344 12.27 12.26 -10.76
C ILE A 344 11.52 11.69 -11.97
N CYS A 345 12.12 10.73 -12.69
CA CYS A 345 11.47 10.06 -13.83
C CYS A 345 10.34 9.09 -13.38
N ALA A 346 10.56 8.33 -12.30
CA ALA A 346 9.59 7.37 -11.76
C ALA A 346 8.40 8.03 -11.05
N CYS A 347 8.58 9.17 -10.37
CA CYS A 347 7.47 9.95 -9.81
C CYS A 347 6.63 10.60 -10.92
N VAL A 348 7.25 10.97 -12.06
CA VAL A 348 6.53 11.43 -13.26
C VAL A 348 5.80 10.28 -13.96
N GLN A 349 6.34 9.05 -13.96
CA GLN A 349 5.69 7.87 -14.55
C GLN A 349 4.60 7.25 -13.67
N LEU A 350 4.82 7.07 -12.36
CA LEU A 350 3.83 6.50 -11.43
C LEU A 350 2.63 7.44 -11.21
N SER A 351 2.82 8.75 -11.31
CA SER A 351 1.70 9.72 -11.28
C SER A 351 0.83 9.69 -12.54
N SER A 352 1.32 9.10 -13.63
CA SER A 352 0.56 8.93 -14.88
C SER A 352 -0.32 7.67 -14.87
N GLU A 353 0.08 6.64 -14.12
CA GLU A 353 -0.58 5.32 -14.12
C GLU A 353 -1.60 5.14 -12.98
N PHE A 354 -1.47 5.86 -11.86
CA PHE A 354 -2.21 5.53 -10.62
C PHE A 354 -3.47 6.36 -10.33
N TRP A 355 -3.79 7.44 -11.08
CA TRP A 355 -4.92 8.34 -10.71
C TRP A 355 -5.88 8.67 -11.86
N GLY A 356 -7.13 8.23 -11.69
CA GLY A 356 -8.27 8.51 -12.56
C GLY A 356 -8.76 9.97 -12.58
N SER A 357 -9.20 10.38 -13.77
CA SER A 357 -10.12 11.45 -14.20
C SER A 357 -10.18 12.85 -13.55
N ASN A 358 -9.25 13.33 -12.71
CA ASN A 358 -9.32 14.73 -12.23
C ASN A 358 -8.06 15.59 -12.52
N GLN A 359 -8.11 16.31 -13.63
CA GLN A 359 -6.99 17.03 -14.27
C GLN A 359 -6.49 18.26 -13.48
N ARG A 360 -7.28 18.80 -12.54
CA ARG A 360 -6.90 19.97 -11.73
C ARG A 360 -6.02 19.65 -10.54
N VAL A 361 -6.21 18.48 -9.95
CA VAL A 361 -5.38 17.99 -8.83
C VAL A 361 -4.00 17.62 -9.37
N LYS A 362 -3.95 17.05 -10.59
CA LYS A 362 -2.70 16.76 -11.32
C LYS A 362 -1.76 17.96 -11.42
N MET A 363 -2.27 19.14 -11.82
CA MET A 363 -1.42 20.31 -12.06
C MET A 363 -0.94 21.00 -10.77
N ARG A 364 -1.78 21.02 -9.72
CA ARG A 364 -1.41 21.65 -8.45
C ARG A 364 -0.35 20.85 -7.68
N LEU A 365 -0.45 19.51 -7.64
CA LEU A 365 0.58 18.69 -6.98
C LEU A 365 1.89 18.64 -7.76
N LEU A 366 1.86 18.63 -9.10
CA LEU A 366 3.08 18.67 -9.94
C LEU A 366 3.90 19.94 -9.68
N CYS A 367 3.24 21.09 -9.53
CA CYS A 367 3.90 22.35 -9.20
C CYS A 367 4.52 22.34 -7.80
N VAL A 368 3.87 21.73 -6.81
CA VAL A 368 4.38 21.63 -5.43
C VAL A 368 5.62 20.73 -5.37
N PHE A 369 5.61 19.59 -6.06
CA PHE A 369 6.77 18.68 -6.12
C PHE A 369 7.95 19.26 -6.92
N ALA A 370 7.68 20.01 -7.99
CA ALA A 370 8.73 20.73 -8.72
C ALA A 370 9.38 21.82 -7.84
N LEU A 371 8.61 22.49 -6.98
CA LEU A 371 9.12 23.51 -6.07
C LEU A 371 10.05 22.92 -5.00
N VAL A 372 9.70 21.76 -4.43
CA VAL A 372 10.53 21.03 -3.46
C VAL A 372 11.83 20.50 -4.10
N ALA A 373 11.77 20.08 -5.36
CA ALA A 373 12.96 19.63 -6.10
C ALA A 373 13.97 20.77 -6.37
N VAL A 374 13.49 21.99 -6.61
CA VAL A 374 14.36 23.17 -6.82
C VAL A 374 15.04 23.62 -5.53
N VAL A 375 14.35 23.55 -4.38
CA VAL A 375 14.94 23.92 -3.08
C VAL A 375 16.09 22.98 -2.67
N GLY A 376 16.04 21.70 -3.07
CA GLY A 376 17.10 20.73 -2.78
C GLY A 376 18.36 20.81 -3.65
N LEU A 377 18.41 21.71 -4.64
CA LEU A 377 19.49 21.83 -5.64
C LEU A 377 20.42 23.04 -5.45
N VAL A 378 20.12 23.99 -4.55
CA VAL A 378 20.77 25.32 -4.54
C VAL A 378 21.65 25.61 -3.32
N ALA A 379 21.93 24.60 -2.47
CA ALA A 379 22.96 24.74 -1.44
C ALA A 379 24.36 24.70 -2.09
N GLY A 380 24.78 25.80 -2.72
CA GLY A 380 26.09 25.83 -3.40
C GLY A 380 26.59 27.17 -3.98
N GLU A 381 25.81 28.26 -4.02
CA GLU A 381 26.35 29.57 -4.42
C GLU A 381 25.82 30.69 -3.52
N GLU A 382 26.74 31.54 -3.04
CA GLU A 382 26.43 32.68 -2.18
C GLU A 382 25.88 33.85 -3.02
N GLY A 383 24.62 34.26 -2.77
CA GLY A 383 24.00 35.40 -3.45
C GLY A 383 22.47 35.35 -3.48
N ALA A 384 21.84 36.46 -3.85
CA ALA A 384 20.39 36.54 -3.97
C ALA A 384 19.92 35.88 -5.27
N ARG A 385 18.89 35.05 -5.19
CA ARG A 385 18.32 34.33 -6.34
C ARG A 385 16.82 34.46 -6.30
N LEU A 386 16.25 35.05 -7.35
CA LEU A 386 14.80 35.24 -7.44
C LEU A 386 14.17 34.18 -8.35
N LEU A 387 13.11 33.55 -7.86
CA LEU A 387 12.18 32.76 -8.66
C LEU A 387 10.91 33.58 -8.86
N ALA A 388 10.53 33.82 -10.12
CA ALA A 388 9.36 34.62 -10.44
C ALA A 388 8.34 33.79 -11.24
N SER A 389 7.07 33.89 -10.87
CA SER A 389 5.97 33.20 -11.55
C SER A 389 4.84 34.17 -11.88
N LYS A 390 4.33 34.10 -13.12
CA LYS A 390 3.12 34.78 -13.60
C LYS A 390 2.01 33.75 -13.71
N SER A 391 0.87 34.05 -13.10
CA SER A 391 -0.31 33.17 -13.09
C SER A 391 -1.58 33.94 -13.49
N LEU A 392 -2.42 33.29 -14.29
CA LEU A 392 -3.74 33.78 -14.67
C LEU A 392 -4.77 33.20 -13.71
N LEU A 393 -5.41 34.04 -12.90
CA LEU A 393 -6.34 33.57 -11.87
C LEU A 393 -7.73 33.23 -12.43
N ASN A 394 -8.10 33.84 -13.56
CA ASN A 394 -9.39 33.61 -14.19
C ASN A 394 -9.41 32.28 -14.94
N ARG A 395 -10.48 31.51 -14.74
CA ARG A 395 -10.73 30.25 -15.47
C ARG A 395 -11.01 30.47 -16.96
N TYR A 396 -11.62 31.61 -17.30
CA TYR A 396 -11.95 32.01 -18.67
C TYR A 396 -11.60 33.48 -18.85
N ALA A 397 -10.81 33.80 -19.88
CA ALA A 397 -10.64 35.17 -20.34
C ALA A 397 -11.82 35.52 -21.25
N VAL A 398 -12.50 36.63 -20.96
CA VAL A 398 -13.69 37.06 -21.70
C VAL A 398 -13.53 38.53 -22.07
N GLU A 399 -13.88 38.84 -23.31
CA GLU A 399 -13.96 40.21 -23.80
C GLU A 399 -14.86 41.08 -22.91
N GLY A 400 -14.36 42.24 -22.50
CA GLY A 400 -15.07 43.19 -21.66
C GLY A 400 -15.16 42.83 -20.17
N ARG A 401 -14.60 41.70 -19.73
CA ARG A 401 -14.56 41.30 -18.31
C ARG A 401 -13.16 41.39 -17.71
N ASP A 402 -13.10 41.47 -16.39
CA ASP A 402 -11.84 41.62 -15.67
C ASP A 402 -10.99 40.33 -15.72
N LEU A 403 -9.74 40.50 -16.11
CA LEU A 403 -8.71 39.48 -16.26
C LEU A 403 -7.60 39.77 -15.23
N THR A 404 -7.47 38.90 -14.24
CA THR A 404 -6.56 39.07 -13.12
C THR A 404 -5.27 38.26 -13.33
N LEU A 405 -4.16 38.97 -13.35
CA LEU A 405 -2.80 38.44 -13.42
C LEU A 405 -2.12 38.61 -12.06
N GLN A 406 -1.52 37.55 -11.55
CA GLN A 406 -0.74 37.58 -10.33
C GLN A 406 0.72 37.22 -10.62
N TYR A 407 1.61 38.12 -10.26
CA TYR A 407 3.05 37.96 -10.29
C TYR A 407 3.53 37.66 -8.86
N SER A 408 4.25 36.57 -8.68
CA SER A 408 4.82 36.18 -7.39
C SER A 408 6.32 36.01 -7.56
N ILE A 409 7.10 36.74 -6.76
CA ILE A 409 8.56 36.73 -6.77
C ILE A 409 9.04 36.22 -5.42
N TYR A 410 9.87 35.19 -5.42
CA TYR A 410 10.40 34.50 -4.25
C TYR A 410 11.92 34.63 -4.23
N ASN A 411 12.50 35.08 -3.11
CA ASN A 411 13.94 35.04 -2.93
C ASN A 411 14.34 33.71 -2.28
N VAL A 412 14.96 32.84 -3.08
CA VAL A 412 15.51 31.53 -2.65
C VAL A 412 17.01 31.58 -2.40
N GLY A 413 17.63 32.76 -2.54
CA GLY A 413 19.04 32.97 -2.28
C GLY A 413 19.36 33.18 -0.79
N THR A 414 20.65 33.17 -0.48
CA THR A 414 21.16 33.35 0.90
C THR A 414 21.29 34.83 1.29
N SER A 415 21.29 35.76 0.33
CA SER A 415 21.32 37.21 0.55
C SER A 415 20.06 37.93 0.04
N ALA A 416 19.88 39.18 0.42
CA ALA A 416 18.75 39.99 -0.03
C ALA A 416 18.95 40.45 -1.49
N ALA A 417 17.89 40.39 -2.29
CA ALA A 417 17.88 41.00 -3.62
C ALA A 417 17.57 42.49 -3.50
N LEU A 418 18.32 43.32 -4.22
CA LEU A 418 18.21 44.78 -4.18
C LEU A 418 17.73 45.32 -5.54
N GLU A 419 17.03 46.46 -5.51
CA GLU A 419 16.54 47.15 -6.72
C GLU A 419 15.79 46.22 -7.69
N VAL A 420 14.81 45.50 -7.16
CA VAL A 420 14.03 44.54 -7.93
C VAL A 420 13.00 45.28 -8.77
N GLU A 421 13.07 45.16 -10.09
CA GLU A 421 12.15 45.76 -11.04
C GLU A 421 11.45 44.67 -11.84
N LEU A 422 10.12 44.69 -11.86
CA LEU A 422 9.27 43.86 -12.71
C LEU A 422 8.73 44.74 -13.85
N SER A 423 8.88 44.27 -15.09
CA SER A 423 8.33 44.93 -16.29
C SER A 423 7.60 43.91 -17.16
N ASP A 424 6.39 44.24 -17.60
CA ASP A 424 5.60 43.38 -18.50
C ASP A 424 5.01 44.16 -19.67
N ASP A 425 5.77 44.19 -20.76
CA ASP A 425 5.40 44.88 -22.01
C ASP A 425 4.53 44.01 -22.93
N SER A 426 4.05 42.86 -22.44
CA SER A 426 3.29 41.91 -23.25
C SER A 426 1.87 42.39 -23.58
N PHE A 427 1.36 43.43 -22.93
CA PHE A 427 -0.05 43.83 -23.01
C PHE A 427 -0.23 45.21 -23.67
N PRO A 428 -0.51 45.27 -24.98
CA PRO A 428 -0.72 46.53 -25.67
C PRO A 428 -2.04 47.19 -25.22
N PRO A 429 -2.07 48.53 -25.03
CA PRO A 429 -3.25 49.25 -24.56
C PRO A 429 -4.42 49.23 -25.57
N GLU A 430 -4.16 48.88 -26.83
CA GLU A 430 -5.19 48.74 -27.86
C GLU A 430 -6.07 47.49 -27.67
N ASP A 431 -5.52 46.44 -27.06
CA ASP A 431 -6.21 45.17 -26.86
C ASP A 431 -6.57 44.93 -25.39
N PHE A 432 -5.93 45.63 -24.45
CA PHE A 432 -6.17 45.51 -23.02
C PHE A 432 -6.27 46.87 -22.33
N GLY A 433 -7.37 47.11 -21.63
CA GLY A 433 -7.50 48.22 -20.69
C GLY A 433 -6.94 47.85 -19.31
N ILE A 434 -6.10 48.68 -18.71
CA ILE A 434 -5.64 48.49 -17.33
C ILE A 434 -6.73 48.99 -16.39
N VAL A 435 -7.28 48.11 -15.55
CA VAL A 435 -8.34 48.44 -14.58
C VAL A 435 -7.73 48.77 -13.22
N SER A 436 -6.73 48.01 -12.78
CA SER A 436 -6.07 48.21 -11.49
C SER A 436 -4.66 47.60 -11.48
N GLY A 437 -3.74 48.22 -10.75
CA GLY A 437 -2.34 47.82 -10.67
C GLY A 437 -1.46 48.48 -11.74
N MET A 438 -0.17 48.13 -11.72
CA MET A 438 0.84 48.66 -12.65
C MET A 438 1.59 47.50 -13.29
N LEU A 439 1.84 47.52 -14.60
CA LEU A 439 2.63 46.48 -15.28
C LEU A 439 4.13 46.60 -14.97
N ASN A 440 4.57 47.79 -14.55
CA ASN A 440 5.95 48.09 -14.18
C ASN A 440 6.00 48.52 -12.72
N VAL A 441 6.75 47.79 -11.88
CA VAL A 441 6.84 48.01 -10.43
C VAL A 441 8.26 47.79 -9.94
N LYS A 442 8.68 48.58 -8.94
CA LYS A 442 9.99 48.50 -8.29
C LYS A 442 9.85 48.19 -6.80
N TRP A 443 10.75 47.39 -6.28
CA TRP A 443 10.94 47.11 -4.86
C TRP A 443 12.39 47.35 -4.49
N ASP A 444 12.62 48.12 -3.42
CA ASP A 444 13.97 48.45 -2.98
C ASP A 444 14.75 47.21 -2.53
N ARG A 445 14.07 46.28 -1.85
CA ARG A 445 14.69 45.09 -1.26
C ARG A 445 13.71 43.94 -1.06
N ILE A 446 14.16 42.72 -1.35
CA ILE A 446 13.48 41.46 -0.98
C ILE A 446 14.42 40.61 -0.13
N ALA A 447 14.05 40.39 1.14
CA ALA A 447 14.84 39.62 2.11
C ALA A 447 14.99 38.15 1.68
N PRO A 448 16.06 37.43 2.11
CA PRO A 448 16.20 36.01 1.84
C PRO A 448 15.02 35.23 2.44
N ALA A 449 14.60 34.16 1.76
CA ALA A 449 13.43 33.33 2.13
C ALA A 449 12.10 34.10 2.26
N SER A 450 11.99 35.28 1.64
CA SER A 450 10.75 36.08 1.60
C SER A 450 10.20 36.19 0.17
N ASN A 451 8.93 36.58 0.07
CA ASN A 451 8.25 36.74 -1.21
C ASN A 451 7.43 38.03 -1.28
N VAL A 452 7.27 38.53 -2.50
CA VAL A 452 6.36 39.63 -2.82
C VAL A 452 5.41 39.18 -3.91
N SER A 453 4.16 39.63 -3.82
CA SER A 453 3.14 39.35 -4.83
C SER A 453 2.54 40.65 -5.33
N HIS A 454 2.46 40.80 -6.64
CA HIS A 454 1.84 41.93 -7.31
C HIS A 454 0.69 41.46 -8.20
N THR A 455 -0.44 42.15 -8.13
CA THR A 455 -1.64 41.76 -8.89
C THR A 455 -2.02 42.89 -9.82
N VAL A 456 -2.24 42.55 -11.09
CA VAL A 456 -2.69 43.47 -12.13
C VAL A 456 -4.02 42.96 -12.68
N VAL A 457 -5.01 43.85 -12.74
CA VAL A 457 -6.31 43.57 -13.32
C VAL A 457 -6.39 44.30 -14.66
N LEU A 458 -6.49 43.52 -15.73
CA LEU A 458 -6.64 43.99 -17.10
C LEU A 458 -8.06 43.69 -17.58
N ARG A 459 -8.51 44.36 -18.65
CA ARG A 459 -9.78 44.08 -19.32
C ARG A 459 -9.52 43.89 -20.81
N PRO A 460 -9.68 42.67 -21.35
CA PRO A 460 -9.52 42.44 -22.78
C PRO A 460 -10.61 43.17 -23.57
N LEU A 461 -10.22 43.86 -24.63
CA LEU A 461 -11.10 44.66 -25.48
C LEU A 461 -11.53 43.92 -26.75
N LYS A 462 -10.82 42.86 -27.13
CA LYS A 462 -11.11 42.04 -28.32
C LYS A 462 -11.10 40.56 -27.98
N ALA A 463 -12.02 39.81 -28.58
CA ALA A 463 -12.01 38.36 -28.55
C ALA A 463 -11.00 37.78 -29.57
N GLY A 464 -10.35 36.67 -29.22
CA GLY A 464 -9.34 36.04 -30.07
C GLY A 464 -8.31 35.23 -29.29
N TYR A 465 -7.35 34.64 -29.99
CA TYR A 465 -6.22 33.98 -29.35
C TYR A 465 -5.14 35.00 -29.00
N PHE A 466 -4.70 34.97 -27.75
CA PHE A 466 -3.65 35.85 -27.26
C PHE A 466 -2.53 35.03 -26.63
N ASN A 467 -1.27 35.44 -26.84
CA ASN A 467 -0.12 34.73 -26.28
C ASN A 467 0.33 35.41 -24.99
N PHE A 468 0.11 34.76 -23.85
CA PHE A 468 0.54 35.26 -22.55
C PHE A 468 2.02 34.94 -22.35
N THR A 469 2.88 35.86 -22.79
CA THR A 469 4.34 35.80 -22.64
C THR A 469 4.80 36.11 -21.22
N SER A 470 6.06 35.80 -20.93
CA SER A 470 6.74 36.07 -19.66
C SER A 470 7.02 37.56 -19.45
N ALA A 471 6.94 38.02 -18.20
CA ALA A 471 7.46 39.32 -17.79
C ALA A 471 8.97 39.25 -17.49
N SER A 472 9.67 40.37 -17.58
CA SER A 472 11.07 40.49 -17.19
C SER A 472 11.19 40.96 -15.74
N VAL A 473 12.15 40.40 -15.00
CA VAL A 473 12.49 40.77 -13.62
C VAL A 473 13.98 41.06 -13.56
N SER A 474 14.37 42.29 -13.26
CA SER A 474 15.77 42.69 -13.07
C SER A 474 16.06 42.97 -11.59
N TYR A 475 17.22 42.56 -11.09
CA TYR A 475 17.64 42.80 -9.71
C TYR A 475 19.16 42.76 -9.53
N LEU A 476 19.64 43.30 -8.41
CA LEU A 476 21.04 43.20 -7.98
C LEU A 476 21.19 42.08 -6.94
N ALA A 477 22.11 41.14 -7.19
CA ALA A 477 22.34 39.99 -6.32
C ALA A 477 23.18 40.32 -5.06
N GLN A 478 23.97 41.40 -5.11
CA GLN A 478 24.83 41.95 -4.05
C GLN A 478 24.93 43.48 -4.25
N GLU A 479 25.25 44.23 -3.18
CA GLU A 479 25.47 45.68 -3.26
C GLU A 479 26.61 46.01 -4.23
N GLY A 480 26.32 46.80 -5.29
CA GLY A 480 27.29 47.16 -6.34
C GLY A 480 27.60 46.05 -7.36
N GLY A 481 26.84 44.95 -7.37
CA GLY A 481 27.00 43.86 -8.34
C GLY A 481 26.45 44.16 -9.74
N GLN A 482 26.55 43.20 -10.66
CA GLN A 482 25.92 43.28 -11.97
C GLN A 482 24.40 43.06 -11.88
N VAL A 483 23.64 43.76 -12.72
CA VAL A 483 22.17 43.58 -12.85
C VAL A 483 21.89 42.21 -13.47
N VAL A 484 21.17 41.37 -12.73
CA VAL A 484 20.70 40.06 -13.17
C VAL A 484 19.30 40.21 -13.74
N VAL A 485 19.08 39.71 -14.94
CA VAL A 485 17.76 39.70 -15.60
C VAL A 485 17.23 38.27 -15.64
N GLY A 486 16.04 38.08 -15.09
CA GLY A 486 15.26 36.84 -15.11
C GLY A 486 13.91 37.04 -15.80
N TYR A 487 13.23 35.92 -16.07
CA TYR A 487 11.91 35.92 -16.70
C TYR A 487 10.92 35.13 -15.85
N THR A 488 9.66 35.55 -15.85
CA THR A 488 8.58 34.80 -15.18
C THR A 488 8.17 33.58 -16.00
N SER A 489 7.36 32.70 -15.42
CA SER A 489 6.61 31.71 -16.19
C SER A 489 5.78 32.35 -17.32
N ALA A 490 5.64 31.64 -18.44
CA ALA A 490 4.79 32.04 -19.57
C ALA A 490 3.57 31.10 -19.62
N PRO A 491 2.35 31.57 -19.30
CA PRO A 491 1.13 30.75 -19.37
C PRO A 491 0.81 30.22 -20.79
N GLY A 492 1.43 30.79 -21.83
CA GLY A 492 1.29 30.34 -23.21
C GLY A 492 0.07 30.93 -23.91
N GLN A 493 -0.34 30.33 -25.02
CA GLN A 493 -1.46 30.82 -25.81
C GLN A 493 -2.80 30.50 -25.13
N GLY A 494 -3.60 31.53 -24.85
CA GLY A 494 -4.94 31.41 -24.29
C GLY A 494 -5.99 32.07 -25.19
N GLY A 495 -7.18 31.46 -25.25
CA GLY A 495 -8.32 32.02 -25.97
C GLY A 495 -9.11 33.00 -25.11
N ILE A 496 -9.33 34.21 -25.63
CA ILE A 496 -10.24 35.22 -25.09
C ILE A 496 -11.59 35.03 -25.78
N LEU A 497 -12.60 34.60 -25.00
CA LEU A 497 -13.94 34.32 -25.48
C LEU A 497 -14.69 35.63 -25.73
N ALA A 498 -15.46 35.68 -26.82
CA ALA A 498 -16.44 36.74 -27.01
C ALA A 498 -17.55 36.64 -25.95
N GLN A 499 -18.01 37.78 -25.43
CA GLN A 499 -19.02 37.84 -24.36
C GLN A 499 -20.29 37.03 -24.73
N ARG A 500 -20.74 37.13 -25.98
CA ARG A 500 -21.90 36.38 -26.50
C ARG A 500 -21.70 34.86 -26.46
N GLU A 501 -20.50 34.37 -26.76
CA GLU A 501 -20.21 32.93 -26.74
C GLU A 501 -20.11 32.39 -25.32
N PHE A 502 -19.55 33.20 -24.41
CA PHE A 502 -19.52 32.88 -23.00
C PHE A 502 -20.94 32.77 -22.43
N ASP A 503 -21.79 33.75 -22.70
CA ASP A 503 -23.19 33.73 -22.25
C ASP A 503 -23.95 32.55 -22.84
N ARG A 504 -23.75 32.19 -24.11
CA ARG A 504 -24.39 31.00 -24.70
C ARG A 504 -24.03 29.69 -23.99
N ARG A 505 -22.79 29.56 -23.50
CA ARG A 505 -22.29 28.31 -22.89
C ARG A 505 -22.54 28.22 -21.39
N PHE A 506 -22.56 29.36 -20.70
CA PHE A 506 -22.51 29.42 -19.24
C PHE A 506 -23.62 30.27 -18.63
N SER A 507 -24.49 30.90 -19.43
CA SER A 507 -25.67 31.57 -18.89
C SER A 507 -26.60 30.54 -18.27
N PRO A 508 -27.00 30.70 -17.00
CA PRO A 508 -28.00 29.85 -16.42
C PRO A 508 -29.35 30.24 -17.03
N HIS A 509 -29.83 29.41 -17.96
CA HIS A 509 -31.08 29.55 -18.70
C HIS A 509 -32.33 29.38 -17.81
N TYR A 510 -32.39 30.05 -16.65
CA TYR A 510 -33.45 29.88 -15.65
C TYR A 510 -34.85 30.17 -16.21
N LEU A 511 -34.97 31.17 -17.07
CA LEU A 511 -36.25 31.51 -17.72
C LEU A 511 -36.70 30.43 -18.71
N ASP A 512 -35.75 29.86 -19.47
CA ASP A 512 -36.06 28.80 -20.43
C ASP A 512 -36.46 27.49 -19.71
N TRP A 513 -35.78 27.16 -18.61
CA TRP A 513 -36.15 26.03 -17.75
C TRP A 513 -37.50 26.23 -17.06
N ALA A 514 -37.82 27.46 -16.61
CA ALA A 514 -39.12 27.77 -16.05
C ALA A 514 -40.24 27.62 -17.08
N ALA A 515 -40.02 28.10 -18.31
CA ALA A 515 -40.97 27.93 -19.41
C ALA A 515 -41.19 26.44 -19.76
N PHE A 516 -40.12 25.64 -19.82
CA PHE A 516 -40.20 24.19 -20.03
C PHE A 516 -40.98 23.49 -18.90
N GLY A 517 -40.75 23.88 -17.64
CA GLY A 517 -41.51 23.39 -16.49
C GLY A 517 -43.00 23.66 -16.64
N VAL A 518 -43.39 24.89 -16.97
CA VAL A 518 -44.80 25.28 -17.18
C VAL A 518 -45.44 24.48 -18.31
N MET A 519 -44.73 24.26 -19.43
CA MET A 519 -45.27 23.51 -20.58
C MET A 519 -45.45 22.01 -20.30
N THR A 520 -44.68 21.43 -19.38
CA THR A 520 -44.76 20.00 -19.04
C THR A 520 -45.77 19.68 -17.92
N LEU A 521 -46.19 20.69 -17.14
CA LEU A 521 -47.16 20.54 -16.06
C LEU A 521 -48.50 19.91 -16.48
N PRO A 522 -49.14 20.25 -17.62
CA PRO A 522 -50.42 19.63 -18.01
C PRO A 522 -50.29 18.13 -18.28
N SER A 523 -49.20 17.72 -18.93
CA SER A 523 -48.95 16.32 -19.32
C SER A 523 -48.73 15.40 -18.13
N ILE A 524 -48.25 15.93 -17.00
CA ILE A 524 -48.03 15.17 -15.75
C ILE A 524 -49.21 15.37 -14.79
N GLY A 525 -49.70 16.60 -14.67
CA GLY A 525 -50.74 16.99 -13.72
C GLY A 525 -52.13 16.45 -14.06
N ILE A 526 -52.52 16.45 -15.33
CA ILE A 526 -53.85 15.96 -15.74
C ILE A 526 -54.01 14.46 -15.42
N PRO A 527 -53.09 13.56 -15.81
CA PRO A 527 -53.17 12.15 -15.43
C PRO A 527 -53.18 11.92 -13.91
N LEU A 528 -52.36 12.67 -13.16
CA LEU A 528 -52.30 12.57 -11.70
C LEU A 528 -53.64 12.98 -11.05
N LEU A 529 -54.25 14.07 -11.51
CA LEU A 529 -55.55 14.54 -11.02
C LEU A 529 -56.66 13.54 -11.35
N LEU A 530 -56.66 12.99 -12.57
CA LEU A 530 -57.61 11.95 -12.98
C LEU A 530 -57.46 10.70 -12.09
N TRP A 531 -56.23 10.23 -11.86
CA TRP A 531 -55.97 9.11 -10.96
C TRP A 531 -56.46 9.39 -9.53
N TYR A 532 -56.15 10.56 -8.99
CA TYR A 532 -56.54 10.94 -7.64
C TYR A 532 -58.06 11.05 -7.47
N SER A 533 -58.75 11.63 -8.45
CA SER A 533 -60.20 11.72 -8.47
C SER A 533 -60.87 10.34 -8.56
N SER A 534 -60.29 9.42 -9.34
CA SER A 534 -60.75 8.03 -9.45
C SER A 534 -60.59 7.30 -8.11
N LYS A 535 -59.40 7.38 -7.50
CA LYS A 535 -59.12 6.73 -6.22
C LYS A 535 -60.09 7.16 -5.12
N ARG A 536 -60.35 8.47 -4.98
CA ARG A 536 -61.30 8.98 -3.98
C ARG A 536 -62.74 8.48 -4.18
N LYS A 537 -63.13 8.15 -5.41
CA LYS A 537 -64.49 7.70 -5.72
C LYS A 537 -64.71 6.21 -5.38
N TYR A 538 -63.67 5.39 -5.49
CA TYR A 538 -63.78 3.94 -5.28
C TYR A 538 -63.30 3.45 -3.90
N ASP A 539 -62.53 4.24 -3.16
CA ASP A 539 -62.03 3.88 -1.82
C ASP A 539 -62.95 4.33 -0.64
N SER A 540 -64.17 4.81 -0.90
CA SER A 540 -65.09 5.15 0.20
C SER A 540 -65.78 3.90 0.79
N PRO A 541 -65.66 3.61 2.10
CA PRO A 541 -66.26 2.42 2.69
C PRO A 541 -67.78 2.58 2.77
N LYS A 542 -68.53 1.64 2.19
CA LYS A 542 -70.00 1.59 2.30
C LYS A 542 -70.40 1.50 3.77
N SER A 543 -71.18 2.47 4.27
CA SER A 543 -71.80 2.33 5.60
C SER A 543 -72.83 1.20 5.55
N LYS A 544 -72.67 0.21 6.44
CA LYS A 544 -73.70 -0.80 6.67
C LYS A 544 -74.91 -0.10 7.30
N LYS A 545 -76.04 -0.05 6.58
CA LYS A 545 -77.35 0.23 7.19
C LYS A 545 -77.77 -1.00 8.00
N ASN A 546 -78.30 -0.72 9.19
CA ASN A 546 -78.81 -1.67 10.19
C ASN A 546 -79.75 -2.72 9.61
#